data_AF-A0A529FRW1-F1
#
_entry.id   AF-A0A529FRW1-F1
#
_cell.length_a   1.000
_cell.length_b   1.000
_cell.length_c   1.000
_cell.angle_alpha   90.00
_cell.angle_beta   90.00
_cell.angle_gamma   90.00
#
_symmetry.space_group_name_H-M   'P 1'
#
loop_
_entity.id
_entity.type
_entity.pdbx_description
1 polymer ?
#
loop_
_entity_poly.entity_id
_entity_poly.type
_entity_poly.pdbx_seq_one_letter_code
_entity_poly.pdbx_strand_id
1 'polypeptide(L)'
;GDTARWIIGDTESGSGLTRRVHVLVKPSRADITTNLVVTTDRRSYMIELRAGEKPYMPAVAWAYPAQPTDRRQVVPATPMIPDTVQRNYRYGLTGDTPPWKPVTVYDDGRRVYVEFPRGIVQGEMPPIFVIGPDGEAQIVNSRVFQNILIVDRLFGAAELRLGSGKRQQTVRIVRTDGIKKDRLPW
;
A
#
# COMPACT_ATOMS: atom_id res chain seq x y z
N GLY A 1 -5.19 -9.03 5.97
CA GLY A 1 -4.74 -9.97 7.01
C GLY A 1 -5.88 -10.22 7.96
N ASP A 2 -5.85 -11.31 8.72
CA ASP A 2 -6.92 -11.67 9.67
C ASP A 2 -7.04 -10.62 10.80
N THR A 3 -7.86 -9.60 10.58
CA THR A 3 -8.13 -8.50 11.54
C THR A 3 -9.01 -8.96 12.70
N ALA A 4 -9.55 -10.17 12.68
CA ALA A 4 -10.46 -10.66 13.73
C ALA A 4 -9.72 -11.15 14.99
N ARG A 5 -8.38 -11.22 14.95
CA ARG A 5 -7.56 -11.80 16.04
C ARG A 5 -6.50 -10.87 16.63
N TRP A 6 -6.49 -9.62 16.21
CA TRP A 6 -5.55 -8.60 16.68
C TRP A 6 -6.31 -7.33 17.04
N ILE A 7 -6.14 -6.85 18.26
CA ILE A 7 -6.72 -5.57 18.71
C ILE A 7 -5.68 -4.48 18.41
N ILE A 8 -6.06 -3.53 17.57
CA ILE A 8 -5.24 -2.38 17.18
C ILE A 8 -5.89 -1.13 17.76
N GLY A 9 -5.13 -0.33 18.50
CA GLY A 9 -5.56 0.99 18.96
C GLY A 9 -4.40 1.98 18.87
N ASP A 10 -4.69 3.23 18.57
CA ASP A 10 -3.71 4.31 18.59
C ASP A 10 -3.92 5.22 19.81
N THR A 11 -2.83 5.69 20.40
CA THR A 11 -2.87 6.73 21.42
C THR A 11 -1.79 7.76 21.15
N GLU A 12 -2.02 8.99 21.58
CA GLU A 12 -1.10 10.09 21.34
C GLU A 12 -0.49 10.57 22.65
N SER A 13 0.82 10.79 22.65
CA SER A 13 1.55 11.39 23.77
C SER A 13 2.34 12.60 23.31
N GLY A 14 2.41 13.64 24.14
CA GLY A 14 3.13 14.88 23.83
C GLY A 14 2.29 15.87 23.01
N SER A 15 2.82 17.08 22.81
CA SER A 15 2.15 18.17 22.10
C SER A 15 3.11 18.88 21.13
N GLY A 16 2.54 19.51 20.09
CA GLY A 16 3.32 20.21 19.05
C GLY A 16 4.35 19.31 18.36
N LEU A 17 5.61 19.77 18.30
CA LEU A 17 6.74 19.05 17.69
C LEU A 17 7.16 17.77 18.42
N THR A 18 6.63 17.53 19.63
CA THR A 18 6.92 16.32 20.43
C THR A 18 5.79 15.29 20.39
N ARG A 19 4.74 15.54 19.59
CA ARG A 19 3.62 14.60 19.41
C ARG A 19 4.12 13.26 18.87
N ARG A 20 3.78 12.18 19.57
CA ARG A 20 4.11 10.80 19.22
C ARG A 20 2.82 10.02 19.15
N VAL A 21 2.61 9.34 18.02
CA VAL A 21 1.53 8.36 17.87
C VAL A 21 2.09 7.00 18.28
N HIS A 22 1.39 6.33 19.19
CA HIS A 22 1.70 4.98 19.62
C HIS A 22 0.66 4.05 19.01
N VAL A 23 1.10 2.97 18.37
CA VAL A 23 0.22 1.92 17.86
C VAL A 23 0.31 0.75 18.81
N LEU A 24 -0.78 0.49 19.54
CA LEU A 24 -0.90 -0.64 20.44
C LEU A 24 -1.47 -1.83 19.67
N VAL A 25 -0.77 -2.95 19.76
CA VAL A 25 -1.18 -4.19 19.10
C VAL A 25 -1.17 -5.32 20.12
N LYS A 26 -2.33 -5.95 20.33
CA LYS A 26 -2.48 -7.08 21.25
C LYS A 26 -2.99 -8.32 20.51
N PRO A 27 -2.28 -9.45 20.56
CA PRO A 27 -2.78 -10.72 20.04
C PRO A 27 -3.90 -11.25 20.94
N SER A 28 -4.91 -11.90 20.35
CA SER A 28 -5.98 -12.54 21.12
C SER A 28 -5.64 -13.99 21.54
N ARG A 29 -4.62 -14.61 20.94
CA ARG A 29 -4.14 -15.98 21.22
C ARG A 29 -2.63 -16.09 20.99
N ALA A 30 -2.00 -17.12 21.56
CA ALA A 30 -0.64 -17.51 21.22
C ALA A 30 -0.56 -18.14 19.82
N ASP A 31 0.64 -18.20 19.25
CA ASP A 31 0.99 -18.88 17.97
C ASP A 31 0.27 -18.34 16.72
N ILE A 32 -0.07 -17.06 16.71
CA ILE A 32 -0.59 -16.37 15.53
C ILE A 32 0.48 -15.47 14.92
N THR A 33 0.61 -15.53 13.60
CA THR A 33 1.48 -14.65 12.82
C THR A 33 0.62 -13.79 11.89
N THR A 34 0.91 -12.49 11.82
CA THR A 34 0.26 -11.57 10.88
C THR A 34 1.23 -10.47 10.47
N ASN A 35 0.86 -9.70 9.45
CA ASN A 35 1.58 -8.51 9.05
C ASN A 35 0.80 -7.27 9.46
N LEU A 36 1.50 -6.28 10.04
CA LEU A 36 1.00 -4.94 10.28
C LEU A 36 1.71 -3.96 9.36
N VAL A 37 0.92 -3.13 8.68
CA VAL A 37 1.44 -2.04 7.85
C VAL A 37 1.06 -0.73 8.51
N VAL A 38 2.06 0.09 8.83
CA VAL A 38 1.87 1.46 9.33
C VAL A 38 2.39 2.43 8.27
N THR A 39 1.51 3.24 7.70
CA THR A 39 1.88 4.25 6.71
C THR A 39 1.83 5.63 7.34
N THR A 40 2.92 6.39 7.21
CA THR A 40 2.99 7.80 7.61
C THR A 40 3.25 8.69 6.40
N ASP A 41 3.31 10.00 6.63
CA ASP A 41 3.75 11.04 5.69
C ASP A 41 5.11 10.75 5.01
N ARG A 42 6.04 10.08 5.70
CA ARG A 42 7.43 9.93 5.28
C ARG A 42 7.92 8.49 5.18
N ARG A 43 7.24 7.53 5.82
CA ARG A 43 7.70 6.13 5.89
C ARG A 43 6.53 5.16 5.91
N SER A 44 6.74 4.00 5.33
CA SER A 44 5.88 2.83 5.53
C SER A 44 6.67 1.79 6.32
N TYR A 45 6.08 1.29 7.40
CA TYR A 45 6.64 0.23 8.22
C TYR A 45 5.86 -1.05 7.96
N MET A 46 6.59 -2.09 7.57
CA MET A 46 6.05 -3.44 7.49
C MET A 46 6.60 -4.22 8.66
N ILE A 47 5.70 -4.65 9.54
CA ILE A 47 6.03 -5.34 10.78
C ILE A 47 5.41 -6.71 10.71
N GLU A 48 6.25 -7.75 10.75
CA GLU A 48 5.78 -9.10 10.98
C GLU A 48 5.55 -9.27 12.49
N LEU A 49 4.29 -9.52 12.85
CA LEU A 49 3.88 -9.76 14.23
C LEU A 49 3.78 -11.26 14.45
N ARG A 50 4.54 -11.77 15.41
CA ARG A 50 4.50 -13.17 15.85
C ARG A 50 4.12 -13.19 17.32
N ALA A 51 2.99 -13.80 17.64
CA ALA A 51 2.60 -14.06 19.02
C ALA A 51 3.26 -15.37 19.48
N GLY A 52 4.08 -15.31 20.54
CA GLY A 52 4.69 -16.48 21.17
C GLY A 52 4.75 -16.29 22.68
N GLU A 53 4.84 -17.39 23.44
CA GLU A 53 4.82 -17.35 24.91
C GLU A 53 6.09 -16.71 25.52
N LYS A 54 7.22 -16.75 24.78
CA LYS A 54 8.50 -16.16 25.18
C LYS A 54 9.34 -15.79 23.94
N PRO A 55 10.15 -14.72 23.97
CA PRO A 55 10.17 -13.63 24.95
C PRO A 55 9.16 -12.52 24.63
N TYR A 56 8.75 -11.81 25.68
CA TYR A 56 7.87 -10.64 25.61
C TYR A 56 8.63 -9.43 25.01
N MET A 57 8.16 -8.89 23.89
CA MET A 57 8.69 -7.67 23.26
C MET A 57 7.75 -6.48 23.58
N PRO A 58 8.04 -5.67 24.62
CA PRO A 58 7.10 -4.64 25.09
C PRO A 58 6.96 -3.45 24.16
N ALA A 59 8.00 -3.12 23.38
CA ALA A 59 7.99 -1.97 22.49
C ALA A 59 9.02 -2.13 21.37
N VAL A 60 8.67 -1.62 20.19
CA VAL A 60 9.58 -1.40 19.08
C VAL A 60 9.62 0.10 18.81
N ALA A 61 10.81 0.66 18.79
CA ALA A 61 11.03 2.07 18.48
C ALA A 61 12.14 2.20 17.43
N TRP A 62 12.02 3.18 16.55
CA TRP A 62 13.02 3.48 15.54
C TRP A 62 13.79 4.73 15.93
N ALA A 63 15.11 4.62 16.04
CA ALA A 63 16.00 5.75 16.15
C ALA A 63 16.44 6.19 14.74
N TYR A 64 16.25 7.46 14.42
CA TYR A 64 16.66 8.02 13.15
C TYR A 64 17.96 8.82 13.33
N PRO A 65 19.12 8.28 12.91
CA PRO A 65 20.34 9.08 12.92
C PRO A 65 20.17 10.27 11.96
N ALA A 66 20.73 11.42 12.35
CA ALA A 66 20.84 12.54 11.43
C ALA A 66 21.61 12.07 10.20
N GLN A 67 21.01 12.17 9.01
CA GLN A 67 21.70 11.79 7.78
C GLN A 67 22.93 12.68 7.60
N PRO A 68 24.10 12.13 7.26
CA PRO A 68 25.23 12.92 6.79
C PRO A 68 24.75 13.81 5.64
N THR A 69 25.19 15.06 5.63
CA THR A 69 24.73 16.09 4.69
C THR A 69 25.14 15.84 3.23
N ASP A 70 25.90 14.79 2.95
CA ASP A 70 26.34 14.47 1.59
C ASP A 70 25.35 13.58 0.84
N ARG A 71 24.76 14.18 -0.19
CA ARG A 71 23.77 13.60 -1.11
C ARG A 71 22.53 13.07 -0.40
N ARG A 72 21.79 14.00 0.25
CA ARG A 72 20.33 13.97 0.10
C ARG A 72 20.05 13.94 -1.41
N GLN A 73 19.76 12.77 -1.95
CA GLN A 73 18.73 12.72 -2.99
C GLN A 73 17.55 13.42 -2.33
N VAL A 74 17.36 14.68 -2.68
CA VAL A 74 16.17 15.44 -2.29
C VAL A 74 15.05 14.69 -2.97
N VAL A 75 14.45 13.74 -2.26
CA VAL A 75 13.15 13.20 -2.64
C VAL A 75 12.24 14.39 -2.40
N PRO A 76 11.76 15.07 -3.45
CA PRO A 76 10.92 16.23 -3.25
C PRO A 76 9.74 15.82 -2.36
N ALA A 77 9.42 16.66 -1.37
CA ALA A 77 8.32 16.40 -0.44
C ALA A 77 6.99 16.19 -1.20
N THR A 78 6.89 16.78 -2.39
CA THR A 78 5.81 16.59 -3.34
C THR A 78 6.26 15.63 -4.45
N PRO A 79 5.62 14.46 -4.62
CA PRO A 79 5.91 13.59 -5.76
C PRO A 79 5.53 14.27 -7.07
N MET A 80 6.40 14.15 -8.07
CA MET A 80 6.14 14.67 -9.42
C MET A 80 5.22 13.70 -10.16
N ILE A 81 4.00 14.14 -10.45
CA ILE A 81 3.05 13.39 -11.29
C ILE A 81 3.40 13.68 -12.75
N PRO A 82 3.56 12.66 -13.61
CA PRO A 82 3.93 12.86 -15.01
C PRO A 82 2.84 13.61 -15.78
N ASP A 83 3.25 14.42 -16.75
CA ASP A 83 2.34 15.03 -17.72
C ASP A 83 1.63 13.95 -18.55
N THR A 84 0.45 14.26 -19.07
CA THR A 84 -0.38 13.31 -19.83
C THR A 84 0.34 12.64 -20.99
N VAL A 85 1.22 13.36 -21.69
CA VAL A 85 2.01 12.85 -22.81
C VAL A 85 3.06 11.79 -22.40
N GLN A 86 3.42 11.73 -21.12
CA GLN A 86 4.38 10.77 -20.57
C GLN A 86 3.69 9.54 -19.94
N ARG A 87 2.35 9.47 -19.99
CA ARG A 87 1.56 8.42 -19.35
C ARG A 87 1.24 7.28 -20.31
N ASN A 88 1.61 6.06 -19.91
CA ASN A 88 1.25 4.84 -20.59
C ASN A 88 -0.04 4.24 -19.99
N TYR A 89 -1.15 4.35 -20.73
CA TYR A 89 -2.47 3.82 -20.32
C TYR A 89 -2.66 2.37 -20.74
N ARG A 90 -1.95 1.47 -20.07
CA ARG A 90 -1.90 0.03 -20.41
C ARG A 90 -2.35 -0.89 -19.29
N TYR A 91 -3.20 -0.40 -18.40
CA TYR A 91 -3.77 -1.19 -17.31
C TYR A 91 -5.29 -1.18 -17.38
N GLY A 92 -5.89 -2.36 -17.26
CA GLY A 92 -7.33 -2.56 -17.12
C GLY A 92 -7.73 -2.85 -15.68
N LEU A 93 -8.98 -2.53 -15.34
CA LEU A 93 -9.57 -2.76 -14.02
C LEU A 93 -10.66 -3.83 -14.10
N THR A 94 -10.56 -4.86 -13.27
CA THR A 94 -11.54 -5.95 -13.15
C THR A 94 -11.90 -6.20 -11.69
N GLY A 95 -12.86 -7.10 -11.43
CA GLY A 95 -13.34 -7.39 -10.08
C GLY A 95 -14.46 -6.46 -9.64
N ASP A 96 -14.54 -6.19 -8.34
CA ASP A 96 -15.67 -5.48 -7.73
C ASP A 96 -15.81 -4.03 -8.23
N THR A 97 -16.96 -3.42 -7.93
CA THR A 97 -17.29 -2.02 -8.24
C THR A 97 -17.61 -1.20 -6.99
N PRO A 98 -16.69 -1.12 -6.01
CA PRO A 98 -16.90 -0.28 -4.83
C PRO A 98 -16.82 1.21 -5.19
N PRO A 99 -17.36 2.11 -4.34
CA PRO A 99 -17.26 3.56 -4.54
C PRO A 99 -15.83 4.09 -4.63
N TRP A 100 -14.88 3.36 -4.07
CA TRP A 100 -13.45 3.68 -4.11
C TRP A 100 -12.73 3.12 -5.34
N LYS A 101 -13.39 2.44 -6.27
CA LYS A 101 -12.72 1.84 -7.44
C LYS A 101 -11.88 2.90 -8.19
N PRO A 102 -10.61 2.61 -8.54
CA PRO A 102 -9.80 3.52 -9.33
C PRO A 102 -10.50 3.95 -10.62
N VAL A 103 -10.30 5.20 -11.02
CA VAL A 103 -10.82 5.77 -12.26
C VAL A 103 -9.86 5.58 -13.42
N THR A 104 -8.55 5.61 -13.15
CA THR A 104 -7.52 5.37 -14.17
C THR A 104 -6.25 4.80 -13.54
N VAL A 105 -5.50 4.05 -14.35
CA VAL A 105 -4.20 3.51 -13.98
C VAL A 105 -3.25 3.67 -15.16
N TYR A 106 -2.09 4.23 -14.90
CA TYR A 106 -1.06 4.49 -15.91
C TYR A 106 0.34 4.35 -15.31
N ASP A 107 1.36 4.28 -16.17
CA ASP A 107 2.76 4.34 -15.73
C ASP A 107 3.58 5.33 -16.56
N ASP A 108 4.74 5.74 -16.03
CA ASP A 108 5.73 6.59 -16.72
C ASP A 108 6.94 5.78 -17.22
N GLY A 109 6.82 4.44 -17.30
CA GLY A 109 7.92 3.52 -17.57
C GLY A 109 8.77 3.16 -16.35
N ARG A 110 8.54 3.76 -15.18
CA ARG A 110 9.27 3.46 -13.93
C ARG A 110 8.36 3.17 -12.75
N ARG A 111 7.28 3.92 -12.61
CA ARG A 111 6.30 3.87 -11.52
C ARG A 111 4.90 3.71 -12.08
N VAL A 112 4.04 3.06 -11.30
CA VAL A 112 2.60 2.97 -11.61
C VAL A 112 1.83 3.94 -10.75
N TYR A 113 0.89 4.63 -11.36
CA TYR A 113 0.02 5.62 -10.75
C TYR A 113 -1.41 5.09 -10.83
N VAL A 114 -2.02 4.87 -9.67
CA VAL A 114 -3.41 4.43 -9.53
C VAL A 114 -4.21 5.62 -9.03
N GLU A 115 -5.07 6.16 -9.88
CA GLU A 115 -5.86 7.35 -9.58
C GLU A 115 -7.27 6.94 -9.15
N PHE A 116 -7.69 7.46 -8.01
CA PHE A 116 -8.97 7.18 -7.37
C PHE A 116 -9.95 8.34 -7.54
N PRO A 117 -11.26 8.13 -7.34
CA PRO A 117 -12.22 9.23 -7.23
C PRO A 117 -11.80 10.18 -6.10
N ARG A 118 -12.01 11.50 -6.29
CA ARG A 118 -11.61 12.51 -5.28
C ARG A 118 -12.20 12.27 -3.89
N GLY A 119 -13.38 11.65 -3.81
CA GLY A 119 -14.01 11.27 -2.54
C GLY A 119 -13.22 10.26 -1.71
N ILE A 120 -12.23 9.56 -2.29
CA ILE A 120 -11.36 8.60 -1.57
C ILE A 120 -10.63 9.26 -0.39
N VAL A 121 -10.35 10.57 -0.48
CA VAL A 121 -9.57 11.30 0.53
C VAL A 121 -10.33 11.38 1.86
N GLN A 122 -11.65 11.23 1.83
CA GLN A 122 -12.50 11.14 3.03
C GLN A 122 -12.68 9.70 3.53
N GLY A 123 -12.29 8.71 2.72
CA GLY A 123 -12.39 7.29 3.04
C GLY A 123 -11.03 6.65 3.29
N GLU A 124 -11.02 5.32 3.37
CA GLU A 124 -9.80 4.54 3.54
C GLU A 124 -9.16 4.22 2.18
N MET A 125 -7.85 4.47 2.04
CA MET A 125 -7.09 4.10 0.85
C MET A 125 -6.83 2.58 0.86
N PRO A 126 -7.25 1.83 -0.17
CA PRO A 126 -7.03 0.38 -0.19
C PRO A 126 -5.54 0.03 -0.33
N PRO A 127 -5.01 -0.92 0.47
CA PRO A 127 -3.69 -1.47 0.25
C PRO A 127 -3.59 -2.16 -1.12
N ILE A 128 -2.43 -2.00 -1.77
CA ILE A 128 -2.10 -2.64 -3.04
C ILE A 128 -1.16 -3.83 -2.84
N PHE A 129 -1.49 -4.93 -3.51
CA PHE A 129 -0.71 -6.15 -3.55
C PHE A 129 -0.34 -6.44 -5.00
N VAL A 130 0.94 -6.44 -5.34
CA VAL A 130 1.40 -6.86 -6.66
C VAL A 130 1.44 -8.37 -6.73
N ILE A 131 0.87 -8.95 -7.77
CA ILE A 131 0.90 -10.39 -8.01
C ILE A 131 2.21 -10.72 -8.72
N GLY A 132 3.04 -11.53 -8.07
CA GLY A 132 4.31 -12.00 -8.61
C GLY A 132 4.12 -13.06 -9.72
N PRO A 133 5.22 -13.48 -10.38
CA PRO A 133 5.18 -14.49 -11.44
C PRO A 133 4.53 -15.81 -10.99
N ASP A 134 4.75 -16.19 -9.73
CA ASP A 134 4.23 -17.43 -9.14
C ASP A 134 2.78 -17.29 -8.63
N GLY A 135 2.13 -16.15 -8.87
CA GLY A 135 0.77 -15.87 -8.41
C GLY A 135 0.66 -15.38 -6.97
N GLU A 136 1.79 -15.27 -6.25
CA GLU A 136 1.78 -14.78 -4.87
C GLU A 136 1.55 -13.27 -4.78
N ALA A 137 0.73 -12.86 -3.81
CA ALA A 137 0.42 -11.46 -3.53
C ALA A 137 1.51 -10.82 -2.65
N GLN A 138 2.25 -9.87 -3.21
CA GLN A 138 3.35 -9.17 -2.55
C GLN A 138 2.95 -7.74 -2.21
N ILE A 139 3.17 -7.34 -0.96
CA ILE A 139 3.08 -5.92 -0.57
C ILE A 139 4.25 -5.17 -1.21
N VAL A 140 3.97 -3.99 -1.74
CA VAL A 140 4.97 -3.15 -2.40
C VAL A 140 5.10 -1.81 -1.72
N ASN A 141 6.29 -1.21 -1.86
CA ASN A 141 6.44 0.17 -1.45
C ASN A 141 5.56 1.07 -2.32
N SER A 142 4.70 1.84 -1.67
CA SER A 142 3.76 2.73 -2.32
C SER A 142 3.59 4.01 -1.51
N ARG A 143 3.24 5.10 -2.18
CA ARG A 143 3.03 6.41 -1.58
C ARG A 143 1.69 6.95 -2.00
N VAL A 144 1.02 7.68 -1.12
CA VAL A 144 -0.24 8.35 -1.45
C VAL A 144 0.02 9.84 -1.63
N PHE A 145 -0.49 10.40 -2.72
CA PHE A 145 -0.49 11.83 -2.96
C PHE A 145 -1.87 12.24 -3.47
N GLN A 146 -2.62 13.01 -2.66
CA GLN A 146 -4.02 13.31 -2.92
C GLN A 146 -4.83 12.02 -3.11
N ASN A 147 -5.51 11.87 -4.25
CA ASN A 147 -6.27 10.69 -4.66
C ASN A 147 -5.43 9.72 -5.52
N ILE A 148 -4.10 9.80 -5.49
CA ILE A 148 -3.21 8.97 -6.33
C ILE A 148 -2.34 8.08 -5.44
N LEU A 149 -2.39 6.77 -5.67
CA LEU A 149 -1.45 5.80 -5.11
C LEU A 149 -0.33 5.55 -6.12
N ILE A 150 0.90 5.84 -5.71
CA ILE A 150 2.11 5.74 -6.52
C ILE A 150 2.89 4.51 -6.08
N VAL A 151 3.06 3.56 -6.98
CA VAL A 151 3.85 2.33 -6.76
C VAL A 151 5.22 2.52 -7.39
N ASP A 152 6.28 2.35 -6.59
CA ASP A 152 7.67 2.60 -7.01
C ASP A 152 8.26 1.47 -7.90
N ARG A 153 7.41 0.70 -8.60
CA ARG A 153 7.80 -0.30 -9.62
C ARG A 153 6.68 -0.59 -10.61
N LEU A 154 7.04 -1.06 -11.80
CA LEU A 154 6.10 -1.66 -12.76
C LEU A 154 5.65 -3.05 -12.30
N PHE A 155 4.45 -3.47 -12.72
CA PHE A 155 3.93 -4.81 -12.46
C PHE A 155 3.03 -5.31 -13.60
N GLY A 156 2.85 -6.62 -13.70
CA GLY A 156 1.91 -7.24 -14.65
C GLY A 156 0.48 -7.29 -14.12
N ALA A 157 0.32 -7.59 -12.83
CA ALA A 157 -0.97 -7.59 -12.16
C ALA A 157 -0.83 -7.13 -10.70
N ALA A 158 -1.88 -6.50 -10.18
CA ALA A 158 -2.00 -6.12 -8.78
C ALA A 158 -3.46 -6.20 -8.31
N GLU A 159 -3.67 -6.24 -7.01
CA GLU A 159 -4.97 -6.23 -6.36
C GLU A 159 -5.03 -5.14 -5.30
N LEU A 160 -6.13 -4.40 -5.31
CA LEU A 160 -6.55 -3.51 -4.24
C LEU A 160 -7.60 -4.24 -3.42
N ARG A 161 -7.40 -4.30 -2.10
CA ARG A 161 -8.29 -5.02 -1.19
C ARG A 161 -8.71 -4.10 -0.05
N LEU A 162 -10.01 -3.97 0.21
CA LEU A 162 -10.52 -3.18 1.34
C LEU A 162 -11.61 -3.93 2.10
N GLY A 163 -11.60 -3.84 3.42
CA GLY A 163 -12.50 -4.60 4.30
C GLY A 163 -11.93 -5.96 4.72
N SER A 164 -12.76 -6.79 5.36
CA SER A 164 -12.35 -8.08 5.92
C SER A 164 -13.43 -9.16 5.77
N GLY A 165 -12.99 -10.42 5.75
CA GLY A 165 -13.86 -11.60 5.66
C GLY A 165 -14.78 -11.57 4.43
N LYS A 166 -16.08 -11.83 4.63
CA LYS A 166 -17.08 -11.86 3.55
C LYS A 166 -17.40 -10.49 2.94
N ARG A 167 -16.94 -9.39 3.55
CA ARG A 167 -17.15 -8.01 3.07
C ARG A 167 -15.90 -7.43 2.42
N GLN A 168 -14.85 -8.23 2.24
CA GLN A 168 -13.65 -7.78 1.54
C GLN A 168 -13.98 -7.52 0.07
N GLN A 169 -13.81 -6.28 -0.35
CA GLN A 169 -13.93 -5.84 -1.73
C GLN A 169 -12.57 -5.91 -2.39
N THR A 170 -12.51 -6.46 -3.61
CA THR A 170 -11.26 -6.65 -4.36
C THR A 170 -11.39 -6.10 -5.76
N VAL A 171 -10.50 -5.15 -6.10
CA VAL A 171 -10.34 -4.63 -7.47
C VAL A 171 -9.00 -5.09 -8.00
N ARG A 172 -8.98 -5.73 -9.15
CA ARG A 172 -7.76 -6.22 -9.80
C ARG A 172 -7.35 -5.27 -10.92
N ILE A 173 -6.05 -4.99 -10.97
CA ILE A 173 -5.39 -4.16 -11.97
C ILE A 173 -4.52 -5.10 -12.82
N VAL A 174 -4.72 -5.13 -14.13
CA VAL A 174 -3.99 -6.03 -15.03
C VAL A 174 -3.44 -5.26 -16.21
N ARG A 175 -2.18 -5.48 -16.54
CA ARG A 175 -1.53 -4.87 -17.70
C ARG A 175 -2.05 -5.50 -19.01
N THR A 176 -2.45 -4.69 -19.98
CA THR A 176 -3.20 -5.13 -21.17
C THR A 176 -2.36 -5.36 -22.42
N ASP A 177 -1.12 -4.85 -22.47
CA ASP A 177 -0.20 -4.99 -23.60
C ASP A 177 0.53 -6.35 -23.63
N GLY A 178 0.49 -7.11 -22.52
CA GLY A 178 1.04 -8.47 -22.41
C GLY A 178 0.07 -9.59 -22.85
N ILE A 179 -1.19 -9.26 -23.13
CA ILE A 179 -2.14 -10.22 -23.71
C ILE A 179 -1.74 -10.37 -25.17
N LYS A 180 -0.99 -11.44 -25.49
CA LYS A 180 -0.89 -11.93 -26.87
C LYS A 180 -2.32 -11.99 -27.41
N LYS A 181 -2.61 -11.12 -28.36
CA LYS A 181 -3.85 -11.13 -29.13
C LYS A 181 -3.84 -12.46 -29.87
N ASP A 182 -4.42 -13.50 -29.29
CA ASP A 182 -4.59 -14.77 -29.98
C ASP A 182 -5.29 -14.44 -31.31
N ARG A 183 -4.59 -14.78 -32.38
CA ARG A 183 -5.06 -14.63 -33.76
C ARG A 183 -6.39 -15.34 -33.85
N LEU A 184 -7.47 -14.59 -34.05
CA LEU A 184 -8.69 -15.15 -34.63
C LEU A 184 -8.33 -15.57 -36.06
N PRO A 185 -8.47 -16.86 -36.42
CA PRO A 185 -8.50 -17.26 -37.82
C PRO A 185 -9.87 -16.84 -38.38
N TRP A 186 -9.84 -16.23 -39.55
CA TRP A 186 -11.01 -16.08 -40.41
C TRP A 186 -11.43 -17.45 -40.95
#